data_AF-A0A6V7HYI6-F1
#
_entry.id   AF-A0A6V7HYI6-F1
#
_cell.length_a   1.000
_cell.length_b   1.000
_cell.length_c   1.000
_cell.angle_alpha   90.00
_cell.angle_beta   90.00
_cell.angle_gamma   90.00
#
_symmetry.space_group_name_H-M   'P 1'
#
loop_
_entity.id
_entity.type
_entity.pdbx_description
1 polymer ?
#
loop_
_entity_poly.entity_id
_entity_poly.type
_entity_poly.pdbx_seq_one_letter_code
_entity_poly.pdbx_strand_id
1 'polypeptide(L)' 'ISPLGVAFLVAAKIIEIKDFGAVVGTLGWYFMTVLLGLFLHGFGTLSIIYFVCTRQLPFKPLAQMSQVIVTAFGTAS' A
#
# COMPACT_ATOMS: atom_id res chain seq x y z
N ILE A 1 -17.94 -18.56 -11.11
CA ILE A 1 -18.59 -17.48 -11.92
C ILE A 1 -17.80 -16.18 -11.84
N SER A 2 -17.28 -15.81 -10.66
CA SER A 2 -16.43 -14.63 -10.44
C SER A 2 -15.17 -14.52 -11.32
N PRO A 3 -14.37 -15.59 -11.55
CA PRO A 3 -13.15 -15.45 -12.37
C PRO A 3 -13.44 -15.17 -13.85
N LEU A 4 -14.51 -15.76 -14.40
CA LEU A 4 -14.90 -15.57 -15.79
C LEU A 4 -15.40 -14.13 -16.04
N GLY A 5 -16.17 -13.58 -15.10
CA GLY A 5 -16.67 -12.20 -15.18
C GLY A 5 -15.54 -11.17 -15.08
N VAL A 6 -14.60 -11.35 -14.15
CA VAL A 6 -13.43 -10.46 -14.03
C VAL A 6 -12.55 -10.55 -15.28
N ALA A 7 -12.34 -11.75 -15.84
CA ALA A 7 -11.56 -11.92 -17.07
C ALA A 7 -12.18 -11.17 -18.27
N PHE A 8 -13.50 -11.26 -18.47
CA PHE A 8 -14.19 -10.54 -19.54
C PHE A 8 -14.16 -9.01 -19.32
N LEU A 9 -14.29 -8.54 -18.08
CA LEU A 9 -14.21 -7.11 -17.76
C LEU A 9 -12.80 -6.54 -18.01
N VAL A 10 -11.75 -7.26 -17.65
CA VAL A 10 -10.36 -6.84 -17.92
C VAL A 10 -10.09 -6.85 -19.43
N ALA A 11 -10.53 -7.88 -20.17
CA ALA A 11 -10.38 -7.95 -21.62
C ALA A 11 -11.11 -6.80 -22.34
N ALA A 12 -12.35 -6.49 -21.92
CA ALA A 12 -13.10 -5.36 -22.43
C ALA A 12 -12.40 -4.02 -22.13
N LYS A 13 -11.85 -3.85 -20.92
CA LYS A 13 -11.11 -2.63 -20.56
C LYS A 13 -9.83 -2.46 -21.37
N ILE A 14 -9.09 -3.54 -21.64
CA ILE A 14 -7.88 -3.50 -22.48
C ILE A 14 -8.20 -3.04 -23.90
N ILE A 15 -9.32 -3.47 -24.48
CA ILE A 15 -9.75 -3.06 -25.84
C ILE A 15 -10.22 -1.60 -25.88
N GLU A 16 -10.82 -1.11 -24.80
CA GLU A 16 -11.33 0.28 -24.68
C GLU A 16 -10.18 1.30 -24.48
N ILE A 17 -9.03 0.86 -23.94
CA ILE A 17 -7.88 1.71 -23.68
C ILE A 17 -7.13 2.00 -24.99
N LYS A 18 -7.27 3.23 -25.47
CA LYS A 18 -6.61 3.75 -26.67
C LYS A 18 -5.11 4.04 -26.45
N ASP A 19 -4.71 4.28 -25.20
CA ASP A 19 -3.34 4.62 -24.81
C ASP A 19 -2.98 3.94 -23.47
N PHE A 20 -2.31 2.78 -23.55
CA PHE A 20 -1.87 2.02 -22.37
C PHE A 20 -0.87 2.80 -21.50
N GLY A 21 -0.09 3.71 -22.09
CA GLY A 21 0.91 4.50 -21.38
C GLY A 21 0.27 5.45 -20.38
N ALA A 22 -0.80 6.14 -20.78
CA ALA A 22 -1.54 7.04 -19.90
C ALA A 22 -2.20 6.31 -18.71
N VAL A 23 -2.71 5.09 -18.95
CA VAL A 23 -3.34 4.26 -17.91
C VAL A 23 -2.32 3.76 -16.90
N VAL A 24 -1.17 3.24 -17.36
CA VAL A 24 -0.07 2.83 -16.48
C VAL A 24 0.46 4.02 -15.68
N GLY A 25 0.58 5.20 -16.29
CA GLY A 25 0.98 6.43 -15.60
C GLY A 25 0.01 6.79 -14.47
N THR A 26 -1.30 6.74 -14.74
CA THR A 26 -2.34 7.04 -13.74
C THR A 26 -2.36 6.01 -12.61
N LEU A 27 -2.23 4.71 -12.94
CA LEU A 27 -2.10 3.65 -11.94
C LEU A 27 -0.82 3.82 -11.09
N GLY A 28 0.28 4.23 -11.70
CA GLY A 28 1.54 4.51 -11.00
C GLY A 28 1.38 5.64 -9.99
N TRP A 29 0.72 6.74 -10.38
CA TRP A 29 0.40 7.83 -9.46
C TRP A 29 -0.50 7.38 -8.31
N TYR A 30 -1.53 6.59 -8.60
CA TYR A 30 -2.38 5.99 -7.57
C TYR A 30 -1.59 5.11 -6.60
N PHE A 31 -0.70 4.26 -7.10
CA PHE A 31 0.14 3.41 -6.25
C PHE A 31 1.08 4.24 -5.38
N MET A 32 1.68 5.30 -5.92
CA MET A 32 2.54 6.21 -5.17
C MET A 32 1.80 6.98 -4.08
N THR A 33 0.58 7.46 -4.34
CA THR A 33 -0.21 8.15 -3.32
C THR A 33 -0.63 7.21 -2.20
N VAL A 34 -0.99 5.97 -2.52
CA VAL A 34 -1.30 4.93 -1.52
C VAL A 34 -0.07 4.59 -0.68
N LEU A 35 1.10 4.38 -1.30
CA LEU A 35 2.35 4.13 -0.57
C LEU A 35 2.71 5.29 0.35
N LEU A 36 2.65 6.52 -0.14
CA LEU A 36 2.90 7.71 0.68
C LEU A 36 1.90 7.83 1.83
N GLY A 37 0.62 7.60 1.56
CA GLY A 37 -0.44 7.61 2.57
C GLY A 37 -0.20 6.56 3.65
N LEU A 38 0.15 5.33 3.28
CA LEU A 38 0.46 4.25 4.21
C LEU A 38 1.73 4.54 5.01
N PHE A 39 2.75 5.14 4.38
CA PHE A 39 3.99 5.51 5.08
C PHE A 39 3.73 6.62 6.09
N LEU A 40 3.01 7.68 5.70
CA LEU A 40 2.66 8.79 6.58
C LEU A 40 1.69 8.38 7.68
N HIS A 41 0.72 7.52 7.39
CA HIS A 41 -0.21 7.01 8.40
C HIS A 41 0.49 6.03 9.34
N GLY A 42 1.21 5.06 8.78
CA GLY A 42 1.94 4.02 9.52
C GLY A 42 3.05 4.58 10.39
N PHE A 43 3.81 5.58 9.94
CA PHE A 43 4.81 6.25 10.77
C PHE A 43 4.21 7.38 11.60
N GLY A 44 3.37 8.25 11.03
CA GLY A 44 2.85 9.42 11.74
C GLY A 44 1.85 9.06 12.84
N THR A 45 0.76 8.37 12.49
CA THR A 45 -0.31 8.05 13.46
C THR A 45 0.18 7.09 14.54
N LEU A 46 0.87 6.00 14.19
CA LEU A 46 1.41 5.10 15.20
C LEU A 46 2.49 5.78 16.07
N SER A 47 3.38 6.62 15.51
CA SER A 47 4.37 7.31 16.34
C SER A 47 3.74 8.28 17.32
N ILE A 48 2.68 8.99 16.92
CA ILE A 48 1.94 9.91 17.80
C ILE A 48 1.25 9.13 18.93
N ILE A 49 0.53 8.05 18.60
CA ILE A 49 -0.14 7.20 19.61
C ILE A 49 0.88 6.59 20.56
N TYR A 50 2.00 6.08 20.04
CA TYR A 50 3.06 5.48 20.86
C TYR A 50 3.74 6.51 21.77
N PHE A 51 3.97 7.72 21.28
CA PHE A 51 4.54 8.81 22.06
C PHE A 51 3.61 9.27 23.20
N VAL A 52 2.31 9.35 22.93
CA VAL A 52 1.30 9.71 23.95
C VAL A 52 1.20 8.65 25.04
N CYS A 53 1.18 7.36 24.69
CA CYS A 53 1.05 6.28 25.66
C CYS A 53 2.35 6.00 26.45
N THR A 54 3.51 6.00 25.79
CA THR A 54 4.76 5.48 26.38
C THR A 54 5.71 6.60 26.84
N ARG A 55 5.50 7.86 26.39
CA ARG A 55 6.39 9.02 26.64
C ARG A 55 7.88 8.77 26.36
N GLN A 56 8.18 7.77 25.52
CA GLN A 56 9.53 7.43 25.08
C GLN A 56 9.63 7.52 23.56
N LEU A 57 10.84 7.78 23.07
CA LEU A 57 11.11 7.94 21.65
C LEU A 57 10.73 6.65 20.87
N PRO A 58 9.86 6.74 19.84
CA PRO A 58 9.28 5.59 19.13
C PRO A 58 10.26 4.81 18.23
N PHE A 59 11.54 5.20 18.21
CA PHE A 59 12.57 4.59 17.36
C PHE A 59 13.01 3.18 17.81
N LYS A 60 12.98 2.86 19.11
CA LYS A 60 13.34 1.53 19.63
C LYS A 60 12.38 0.41 19.19
N PRO A 61 11.05 0.58 19.36
CA PRO A 61 10.07 -0.42 18.90
C PRO A 61 10.09 -0.62 17.39
N LEU A 62 10.29 0.46 16.63
CA LEU A 62 10.33 0.41 15.18
C LEU A 62 11.49 -0.47 14.67
N ALA A 63 12.65 -0.40 15.32
CA ALA A 63 13.78 -1.28 15.02
C ALA A 63 13.48 -2.75 15.34
N GLN A 64 12.80 -3.04 16.45
CA GLN A 64 12.42 -4.40 16.84
C GLN A 64 11.31 -5.00 15.96
N MET A 65 10.43 -4.16 15.40
CA MET A 65 9.34 -4.60 14.52
C MET A 65 9.73 -4.70 13.04
N SER A 66 10.95 -4.29 12.67
CA SER A 66 11.47 -4.42 11.30
C SER A 66 11.33 -5.84 10.74
N GLN A 67 11.63 -6.87 11.53
CA GLN A 67 11.45 -8.27 11.15
C GLN A 67 9.99 -8.62 10.86
N VAL A 68 9.05 -8.13 11.67
CA VAL A 68 7.62 -8.41 11.51
C VAL A 68 7.09 -7.71 10.26
N ILE A 69 7.55 -6.49 9.98
CA ILE A 69 7.19 -5.74 8.76
C ILE A 69 7.65 -6.50 7.52
N VAL A 70 8.89 -7.02 7.50
CA VAL A 70 9.41 -7.81 6.37
C VAL A 70 8.60 -9.10 6.18
N THR A 71 8.27 -9.81 7.26
CA THR A 71 7.45 -11.03 7.18
C THR A 71 6.04 -10.74 6.70
N ALA A 72 5.37 -9.72 7.25
CA ALA A 72 4.02 -9.33 6.83
C ALA A 72 3.97 -8.89 5.37
N PHE A 73 5.00 -8.16 4.90
CA PHE A 73 5.14 -7.80 3.50
C PHE A 73 5.34 -9.05 2.61
N GLY A 74 6.12 -10.02 3.08
CA GLY A 74 6.33 -11.29 2.38
C GLY A 74 5.10 -12.19 2.33
N THR A 75 4.25 -12.17 3.35
CA THR A 75 2.99 -12.94 3.36
C THR A 75 1.85 -12.23 2.64
N ALA A 76 1.95 -10.91 2.44
CA ALA A 76 0.94 -10.08 1.76
C ALA A 76 -0.52 -10.43 2.15
N SER A 77 -0.73 -10.71 3.44
CA SER A 77 -1.99 -11.19 4.02
C SER A 77 -2.50 -10.28 5.12
#